data_AF-A0A3D5NQ58-F1
#
_entry.id   AF-A0A3D5NQ58-F1
#
_cell.length_a   1.000
_cell.length_b   1.000
_cell.length_c   1.000
_cell.angle_alpha   90.00
_cell.angle_beta   90.00
_cell.angle_gamma   90.00
#
_symmetry.space_group_name_H-M   'P 1'
#
loop_
_entity.id
_entity.type
_entity.pdbx_description
1 polymer ?
#
loop_
_entity_poly.entity_id
_entity_poly.type
_entity_poly.pdbx_seq_one_letter_code
_entity_poly.pdbx_strand_id
1 'polypeptide(L)'
;FFFFLKKKFGFPHKKKKKIFFHPLVQYPGQVFTRARIVNSAFGFDFEGYERTIDTHIKNLRQKIEDDTRDPSYILTVYGVGYKFSGDKR
;
A
#
# COMPACT_ATOMS: atom_id res chain seq x y z
N PHE A 1 -9.62 -2.70 -12.36
CA PHE A 1 -8.26 -2.77 -11.79
C PHE A 1 -8.18 -3.51 -10.44
N PHE A 2 -8.97 -3.18 -9.41
CA PHE A 2 -9.02 -3.95 -8.15
C PHE A 2 -9.26 -5.46 -8.37
N PHE A 3 -10.20 -5.80 -9.25
CA PHE A 3 -10.47 -7.18 -9.66
C PHE A 3 -9.29 -7.84 -10.40
N PHE A 4 -8.50 -7.06 -11.15
CA PHE A 4 -7.28 -7.52 -11.83
C PHE A 4 -6.17 -7.83 -10.82
N LEU A 5 -5.98 -6.98 -9.80
CA LEU A 5 -5.08 -7.28 -8.68
C LEU A 5 -5.54 -8.53 -7.90
N LYS A 6 -6.85 -8.67 -7.68
CA LYS A 6 -7.45 -9.86 -7.05
C LYS A 6 -7.15 -11.15 -7.81
N LYS A 7 -7.24 -11.10 -9.14
CA LYS A 7 -7.00 -12.22 -10.04
C LYS A 7 -5.50 -12.53 -10.23
N LYS A 8 -4.63 -11.51 -10.30
CA LYS A 8 -3.19 -11.66 -10.51
C LYS A 8 -2.44 -12.13 -9.25
N PHE A 9 -2.91 -11.76 -8.05
CA PHE A 9 -2.21 -12.08 -6.79
C PHE A 9 -2.86 -13.15 -5.94
N GLY A 10 -4.02 -13.70 -6.33
CA GLY A 10 -4.69 -14.81 -5.66
C GLY A 10 -4.72 -14.64 -4.13
N PHE A 11 -5.47 -13.66 -3.62
CA PHE A 11 -5.44 -13.33 -2.19
C PHE A 11 -5.82 -14.56 -1.34
N PRO A 12 -4.88 -15.13 -0.57
CA PRO A 12 -5.16 -16.32 0.22
C PRO A 12 -5.88 -15.90 1.50
N HIS A 13 -6.96 -16.62 1.82
CA HIS A 13 -7.87 -16.32 2.93
C HIS A 13 -7.29 -16.61 4.35
N LYS A 14 -6.00 -16.96 4.48
CA LYS A 14 -5.45 -17.49 5.75
C LYS A 14 -4.44 -16.55 6.42
N LYS A 15 -4.61 -16.49 7.73
CA LYS A 15 -4.02 -15.62 8.75
C LYS A 15 -2.50 -15.51 8.66
N LYS A 16 -1.99 -14.31 8.98
CA LYS A 16 -0.59 -13.86 9.09
C LYS A 16 0.00 -13.23 7.81
N LYS A 17 0.22 -11.92 7.90
CA LYS A 17 0.90 -11.00 6.96
C LYS A 17 0.12 -10.70 5.67
N LYS A 18 -0.67 -9.61 5.69
CA LYS A 18 -0.84 -8.58 4.61
C LYS A 18 -2.23 -7.96 4.65
N ILE A 19 -2.37 -6.77 5.27
CA ILE A 19 -3.58 -5.93 5.18
C ILE A 19 -3.24 -4.46 4.81
N PHE A 20 -1.97 -4.09 4.62
CA PHE A 20 -1.53 -2.71 4.33
C PHE A 20 -2.07 -2.09 3.03
N PHE A 21 -2.49 -2.92 2.07
CA PHE A 21 -2.86 -2.47 0.71
C PHE A 21 -4.34 -2.09 0.57
N HIS A 22 -5.19 -2.53 1.48
CA HIS A 22 -6.63 -2.38 1.36
C HIS A 22 -7.12 -0.91 1.36
N PRO A 23 -6.61 -0.02 2.24
CA PRO A 23 -7.10 1.37 2.30
C PRO A 23 -6.68 2.18 1.07
N LEU A 24 -5.43 2.02 0.65
CA LEU A 24 -4.83 2.74 -0.48
C LEU A 24 -5.58 2.46 -1.79
N VAL A 25 -6.00 1.22 -2.00
CA VAL A 25 -6.65 0.78 -3.25
C VAL A 25 -8.14 1.09 -3.27
N GLN A 26 -8.77 1.23 -2.10
CA GLN A 26 -10.18 1.64 -2.01
C GLN A 26 -10.40 3.09 -2.41
N TYR A 27 -9.40 3.96 -2.20
CA TYR A 27 -9.51 5.39 -2.48
C TYR A 27 -8.35 5.85 -3.39
N PRO A 28 -8.37 5.48 -4.69
CA PRO A 28 -7.37 5.94 -5.63
C PRO A 28 -7.35 7.47 -5.69
N GLY A 29 -6.15 8.05 -5.76
CA GLY A 29 -5.92 9.49 -5.76
C GLY A 29 -5.86 10.13 -4.37
N GLN A 30 -6.28 9.45 -3.30
CA GLN A 30 -6.16 9.99 -1.95
C GLN A 30 -4.76 9.77 -1.36
N VAL A 31 -4.23 10.81 -0.71
CA VAL A 31 -2.97 10.72 0.03
C VAL A 31 -3.25 10.16 1.42
N PHE A 32 -2.52 9.11 1.78
CA PHE A 32 -2.57 8.51 3.12
C PHE A 32 -1.25 8.76 3.84
N THR A 33 -1.33 9.29 5.06
CA THR A 33 -0.16 9.41 5.94
C THR A 33 0.31 8.05 6.42
N ARG A 34 1.57 7.94 6.82
CA ARG A 34 2.13 6.70 7.38
C ARG A 34 1.29 6.17 8.54
N ALA A 35 1.02 7.02 9.53
CA ALA A 35 0.13 6.72 10.65
C ALA A 35 -1.25 6.23 10.20
N ARG A 36 -1.87 6.88 9.20
CA ARG A 36 -3.20 6.48 8.71
C ARG A 36 -3.18 5.12 8.01
N ILE A 37 -2.11 4.78 7.27
CA ILE A 37 -1.95 3.46 6.67
C ILE A 37 -1.77 2.39 7.74
N VAL A 38 -0.98 2.68 8.79
CA VAL A 38 -0.79 1.78 9.94
C VAL A 38 -2.11 1.57 10.68
N ASN A 39 -2.78 2.65 11.10
CA ASN A 39 -4.03 2.59 11.85
C ASN A 39 -5.14 1.84 11.09
N SER A 40 -5.25 2.06 9.78
CA SER A 40 -6.27 1.36 8.96
C SER A 40 -5.95 -0.11 8.69
N ALA A 41 -4.69 -0.53 8.84
CA ALA A 41 -4.28 -1.92 8.64
C ALA A 41 -4.17 -2.73 9.95
N PHE A 42 -3.94 -2.08 11.09
CA PHE A 42 -3.65 -2.73 12.39
C PHE A 42 -4.54 -2.27 13.55
N GLY A 43 -5.31 -1.19 13.41
CA GLY A 43 -6.00 -0.56 14.54
C GLY A 43 -5.11 0.40 15.34
N PHE A 44 -5.67 1.01 16.38
CA PHE A 44 -5.01 2.04 17.21
C PHE A 44 -3.96 1.48 18.19
N ASP A 45 -3.89 0.16 18.37
CA ASP A 45 -3.08 -0.48 19.42
C ASP A 45 -1.61 -0.74 19.04
N PHE A 46 -1.12 -0.20 17.91
CA PHE A 46 0.23 -0.49 17.39
C PHE A 46 1.08 0.78 17.26
N GLU A 47 1.47 1.36 18.39
CA GLU A 47 2.51 2.38 18.46
C GLU A 47 3.87 1.83 17.99
N GLY A 48 4.56 2.59 17.12
CA GLY A 48 5.96 2.31 16.72
C GLY A 48 6.16 1.65 15.36
N TYR A 49 5.10 1.29 14.63
CA TYR A 49 5.23 0.64 13.31
C TYR A 49 5.49 1.60 12.14
N GLU A 50 5.57 2.92 12.35
CA GLU A 50 5.85 3.89 11.28
C GLU A 50 7.13 3.58 10.48
N ARG A 51 8.14 2.95 11.10
CA ARG A 51 9.39 2.57 10.39
C ARG A 51 9.26 1.33 9.51
N THR A 52 8.20 0.54 9.68
CA THR A 52 7.99 -0.68 8.89
C THR A 52 7.16 -0.43 7.64
N ILE A 53 6.39 0.67 7.59
CA ILE A 53 5.49 0.94 6.46
C ILE A 53 6.28 1.13 5.17
N ASP A 54 7.43 1.78 5.23
CA ASP A 54 8.31 2.00 4.09
C ASP A 54 8.83 0.66 3.53
N THR A 55 9.17 -0.30 4.40
CA THR A 55 9.53 -1.68 4.00
C THR A 55 8.36 -2.39 3.32
N HIS A 56 7.13 -2.21 3.83
CA HIS A 56 5.93 -2.79 3.22
C HIS A 56 5.62 -2.19 1.86
N ILE A 57 5.74 -0.87 1.71
CA ILE A 57 5.57 -0.17 0.44
C ILE A 57 6.64 -0.62 -0.55
N LYS A 58 7.90 -0.74 -0.14
CA LYS A 58 8.98 -1.28 -0.99
C LYS A 58 8.65 -2.69 -1.49
N ASN A 59 8.27 -3.58 -0.59
CA ASN A 59 7.92 -4.96 -0.91
C ASN A 59 6.66 -5.07 -1.79
N LEU A 60 5.80 -4.06 -1.75
CA LEU A 60 4.59 -3.99 -2.57
C LEU A 60 4.91 -3.44 -3.96
N ARG A 61 5.72 -2.38 -4.05
CA ARG A 61 6.23 -1.86 -5.32
C ARG A 61 6.95 -2.94 -6.12
N GLN A 62 7.82 -3.72 -5.48
CA GLN A 62 8.49 -4.87 -6.09
C GLN A 62 7.55 -5.92 -6.69
N LYS A 63 6.28 -5.96 -6.27
CA LYS A 63 5.30 -6.92 -6.78
C LYS A 63 4.44 -6.34 -7.89
N ILE A 64 4.11 -5.06 -7.83
CA ILE A 64 3.07 -4.46 -8.68
C ILE A 64 3.61 -3.44 -9.69
N GLU A 65 4.76 -2.83 -9.42
CA GLU A 65 5.38 -1.86 -10.32
C GLU A 65 6.25 -2.60 -11.33
N ASP A 66 6.29 -2.08 -12.56
CA ASP A 66 7.22 -2.56 -13.58
C ASP A 66 8.64 -2.06 -13.28
N ASP A 67 8.78 -0.80 -12.84
CA ASP A 67 10.00 -0.25 -12.27
C ASP A 67 9.73 0.31 -10.87
N THR A 68 10.47 -0.18 -9.87
CA THR A 68 10.34 0.29 -8.48
C THR A 68 11.00 1.64 -8.24
N ARG A 69 11.92 2.07 -9.12
CA ARG A 69 12.62 3.35 -9.06
C ARG A 69 11.77 4.48 -9.63
N ASP A 70 10.89 4.15 -10.57
CA ASP A 70 9.88 5.03 -11.14
C ASP A 70 8.46 4.45 -10.96
N PRO A 71 7.93 4.47 -9.72
CA PRO A 71 6.67 3.81 -9.41
C PRO A 71 5.49 4.54 -10.06
N SER A 72 4.64 3.82 -10.76
CA SER A 72 3.42 4.34 -11.40
C SER A 72 2.18 4.18 -10.52
N TYR A 73 2.08 3.10 -9.74
CA TYR A 73 0.88 2.79 -8.96
C TYR A 73 0.91 3.36 -7.55
N ILE A 74 2.03 3.27 -6.84
CA ILE A 74 2.18 3.79 -5.47
C ILE A 74 3.18 4.94 -5.49
N LEU A 75 2.67 6.15 -5.38
CA LEU A 75 3.47 7.38 -5.40
C LEU A 75 3.85 7.79 -3.98
N THR A 76 5.09 8.22 -3.81
CA THR A 76 5.54 8.85 -2.57
C THR A 76 5.11 10.32 -2.57
N VAL A 77 4.45 10.76 -1.51
CA VAL A 77 4.21 12.18 -1.24
C VAL A 77 5.15 12.58 -0.11
N TYR A 78 6.27 13.21 -0.47
CA TYR A 78 7.32 13.59 0.49
C TYR A 78 6.76 14.43 1.64
N GLY A 79 7.21 14.14 2.86
CA GLY A 79 6.71 14.79 4.08
C GLY A 79 5.31 14.35 4.54
N VAL A 80 4.55 13.59 3.73
CA VAL A 80 3.16 13.23 4.05
C VAL A 80 2.97 11.71 4.16
N GLY A 81 3.30 10.96 3.09
CA GLY A 81 3.04 9.52 3.04
C GLY A 81 2.96 8.99 1.62
N TYR A 82 1.90 8.25 1.31
CA TYR A 82 1.76 7.52 0.05
C TYR A 82 0.39 7.74 -0.60
N LYS A 83 0.37 7.73 -1.94
CA LYS A 83 -0.83 7.83 -2.76
C LYS A 83 -0.90 6.66 -3.71
N PHE A 84 -2.06 6.04 -3.84
CA PHE A 84 -2.29 5.06 -4.89
C PHE A 84 -2.88 5.76 -6.12
N SER A 85 -2.19 5.74 -7.24
CA SER A 85 -2.66 6.36 -8.49
C SER A 85 -3.73 5.50 -9.16
N GLY A 86 -3.68 4.17 -9.00
CA GLY A 86 -4.64 3.23 -9.62
C GLY A 86 -4.49 3.09 -11.14
N ASP A 87 -3.90 4.08 -11.81
CA ASP A 87 -3.54 4.07 -13.22
C ASP A 87 -2.04 4.23 -13.42
N LYS A 88 -1.55 3.54 -14.45
CA LYS A 88 -0.19 3.69 -14.96
C LYS A 88 -0.11 5.07 -15.60
N ARG A 89 0.75 5.92 -15.04
CA ARG A 89 0.92 7.30 -15.50
C ARG A 89 1.67 7.33 -16.83
#